data_AF-A0A337SNT6-F1
#
_entry.id   AF-A0A337SNT6-F1
#
_cell.length_a   1.000
_cell.length_b   1.000
_cell.length_c   1.000
_cell.angle_alpha   90.00
_cell.angle_beta   90.00
_cell.angle_gamma   90.00
#
_symmetry.space_group_name_H-M   'P 1'
#
loop_
_entity.id
_entity.type
_entity.pdbx_description
1 polymer ?
#
loop_
_entity_poly.entity_id
_entity_poly.type
_entity_poly.pdbx_seq_one_letter_code
_entity_poly.pdbx_strand_id
1 'polypeptide(L)'
;GHSSVATCALTHTQVVATPLGVLQACPTQGSVLLAQQLPQQLTSPGYPEPYVKGQEISSDFEAPEGFAVRLVFQDFDLEPSQDCRQDSVTITASGMDPNRFCGQQGSPLGSPPGQREFVSPGNRLRLTFRAPASYQDRTTGLHRGFLALYQAVGECLSRGCSLCPRPWPLVS
;
A
#
# COMPACT_ATOMS: atom_id res chain seq x y z
N GLY A 1 13.68 -33.60 20.08
CA GLY A 1 14.18 -32.55 19.19
C GLY A 1 14.14 -33.07 17.78
N HIS A 2 13.45 -32.38 16.89
CA HIS A 2 13.55 -32.39 15.42
C HIS A 2 12.48 -31.38 14.97
N SER A 3 12.89 -30.14 14.67
CA SER A 3 12.00 -29.11 14.15
C SER A 3 11.72 -29.42 12.68
N SER A 4 10.47 -29.77 12.35
CA SER A 4 10.04 -29.92 10.96
C SER A 4 10.00 -28.55 10.29
N VAL A 5 10.74 -28.44 9.20
CA VAL A 5 10.59 -27.40 8.18
C VAL A 5 9.22 -27.59 7.54
N ALA A 6 8.31 -26.63 7.74
CA ALA A 6 7.02 -26.63 7.06
C ALA A 6 7.18 -25.96 5.69
N THR A 7 7.22 -26.78 4.64
CA THR A 7 7.08 -26.35 3.25
C THR A 7 5.73 -25.63 3.09
N CYS A 8 5.76 -24.37 2.64
CA CYS A 8 4.54 -23.61 2.34
C CYS A 8 3.82 -24.25 1.14
N ALA A 9 2.76 -25.02 1.42
CA ALA A 9 1.83 -25.49 0.40
C ALA A 9 0.94 -24.33 -0.06
N LEU A 10 1.04 -24.01 -1.35
CA LEU A 10 0.12 -23.15 -2.09
C LEU A 10 -1.29 -23.73 -1.99
N THR A 11 -2.20 -23.13 -1.20
CA THR A 11 -3.69 -23.13 -1.35
C THR A 11 -4.46 -22.71 -0.10
N HIS A 12 -3.83 -22.36 1.03
CA HIS A 12 -4.60 -21.99 2.23
C HIS A 12 -4.14 -20.65 2.84
N THR A 13 -5.09 -19.73 3.04
CA THR A 13 -4.93 -18.48 3.79
C THR A 13 -4.43 -18.80 5.18
N GLN A 14 -3.14 -18.58 5.46
CA GLN A 14 -2.62 -18.76 6.80
C GLN A 14 -2.67 -17.42 7.55
N VAL A 15 -3.53 -17.40 8.56
CA VAL A 15 -3.54 -16.39 9.61
C VAL A 15 -2.36 -16.69 10.53
N VAL A 16 -1.36 -15.81 10.58
CA VAL A 16 -0.28 -15.92 11.57
C VAL A 16 -0.77 -15.30 12.88
N ALA A 17 -1.12 -16.14 13.85
CA ALA A 17 -1.44 -15.69 15.20
C ALA A 17 -0.15 -15.37 15.96
N THR A 18 0.05 -14.11 16.31
CA THR A 18 1.09 -13.69 17.28
C THR A 18 0.54 -13.81 18.71
N PRO A 19 1.38 -13.95 19.74
CA PRO A 19 0.92 -14.02 21.15
C PRO A 19 0.18 -12.75 21.63
N LEU A 20 0.17 -11.69 20.83
CA LEU A 20 -0.55 -10.44 21.07
C LEU A 20 -1.89 -10.33 20.31
N GLY A 21 -2.34 -11.39 19.63
CA GLY A 21 -3.68 -11.44 19.01
C GLY A 21 -3.85 -10.58 17.77
N VAL A 22 -2.76 -10.10 17.15
CA VAL A 22 -2.82 -9.30 15.93
C VAL A 22 -2.85 -10.23 14.71
N LEU A 23 -3.95 -10.18 13.95
CA LEU A 23 -4.07 -10.83 12.64
C LEU A 23 -3.29 -10.00 11.62
N GLN A 24 -2.01 -10.31 11.42
CA GLN A 24 -1.25 -9.68 10.35
C GLN A 24 -1.48 -10.46 9.06
N ALA A 25 -2.29 -9.90 8.16
CA ALA A 25 -2.43 -10.42 6.82
C ALA A 25 -1.11 -10.15 6.07
N CYS A 26 -0.40 -11.21 5.70
CA CYS A 26 0.67 -11.09 4.70
C CYS A 26 0.00 -11.08 3.32
N PRO A 27 0.18 -10.03 2.50
CA PRO A 27 -0.32 -10.06 1.14
C PRO A 27 0.46 -11.13 0.37
N THR A 28 -0.23 -12.21 -0.03
CA THR A 28 0.26 -13.08 -1.10
C THR A 28 0.18 -12.32 -2.41
N GLN A 29 1.15 -12.56 -3.30
CA GLN A 29 1.18 -11.97 -4.63
C GLN A 29 -0.13 -12.33 -5.36
N GLY A 30 -0.99 -11.34 -5.59
CA GLY A 30 -2.29 -11.51 -6.25
C GLY A 30 -3.55 -11.43 -5.35
N SER A 31 -3.42 -11.09 -4.06
CA SER A 31 -4.59 -10.81 -3.21
C SER A 31 -5.10 -9.37 -3.39
N VAL A 32 -6.42 -9.22 -3.55
CA VAL A 32 -7.10 -7.91 -3.61
C VAL A 32 -7.44 -7.47 -2.18
N LEU A 33 -7.05 -6.26 -1.81
CA LEU A 33 -7.34 -5.63 -0.53
C LEU A 33 -8.66 -4.86 -0.62
N LEU A 34 -9.66 -5.29 0.15
CA LEU A 34 -10.96 -4.62 0.18
C LEU A 34 -10.88 -3.33 0.99
N ALA A 35 -11.14 -2.19 0.36
CA ALA A 35 -11.22 -0.89 1.02
C ALA A 35 -12.55 -0.76 1.76
N GLN A 36 -12.48 -0.38 3.04
CA GLN A 36 -13.65 -0.14 3.90
C GLN A 36 -13.72 1.35 4.26
N GLN A 37 -14.85 1.81 4.77
CA GLN A 37 -15.01 3.23 5.11
C GLN A 37 -14.09 3.69 6.25
N LEU A 38 -13.65 2.75 7.10
CA LEU A 38 -12.66 3.00 8.13
C LEU A 38 -11.24 2.88 7.54
N PRO A 39 -10.31 3.79 7.89
CA PRO A 39 -8.93 3.71 7.43
C PRO A 39 -8.24 2.40 7.82
N GLN A 40 -7.61 1.76 6.84
CA GLN A 40 -6.84 0.54 6.98
C GLN A 40 -5.39 0.82 6.59
N GLN A 41 -4.45 0.06 7.18
CA GLN A 41 -3.02 0.26 6.98
C GLN A 41 -2.46 -0.68 5.92
N LEU A 42 -1.57 -0.15 5.07
CA LEU A 42 -0.66 -0.93 4.23
C LEU A 42 0.76 -0.42 4.44
N THR A 43 1.70 -1.34 4.64
CA THR A 43 3.13 -1.01 4.80
C THR A 43 3.99 -1.72 3.78
N SER A 44 5.18 -1.19 3.52
CA SER A 44 6.25 -1.95 2.87
C SER A 44 6.66 -3.16 3.72
N PRO A 45 7.21 -4.22 3.11
CA PRO A 45 7.75 -5.36 3.85
C PRO A 45 8.83 -4.91 4.84
N GLY A 46 8.74 -5.37 6.08
CA GLY A 46 9.71 -5.07 7.13
C GLY A 46 9.46 -3.77 7.92
N TYR A 47 8.60 -2.87 7.44
CA TYR A 47 8.30 -1.61 8.13
C TYR A 47 7.87 -1.86 9.60
N PRO A 48 8.38 -1.09 10.59
CA PRO A 48 9.18 0.13 10.46
C PRO A 48 10.69 -0.09 10.28
N GLU A 49 11.16 -1.34 10.24
CA GLU A 49 12.55 -1.64 9.94
C GLU A 49 12.86 -1.43 8.45
N PRO A 50 14.13 -1.22 8.08
CA PRO A 50 14.51 -1.00 6.69
C PRO A 50 14.06 -2.13 5.76
N TYR A 51 13.55 -1.78 4.57
CA TYR A 51 13.15 -2.78 3.58
C TYR A 51 14.37 -3.42 2.92
N VAL A 52 14.24 -4.69 2.50
CA VAL A 52 15.28 -5.38 1.73
C VAL A 52 15.16 -5.09 0.24
N LYS A 53 16.29 -5.06 -0.48
CA LYS A 53 16.32 -4.95 -1.95
C LYS A 53 15.93 -6.29 -2.60
N GLY A 54 15.68 -6.26 -3.90
CA GLY A 54 15.27 -7.42 -4.69
C GLY A 54 13.76 -7.71 -4.63
N GLN A 55 12.94 -6.70 -4.35
CA GLN A 55 11.49 -6.86 -4.18
C GLN A 55 10.70 -6.03 -5.19
N GLU A 56 9.63 -6.62 -5.71
CA GLU A 56 8.60 -5.93 -6.47
C GLU A 56 7.23 -6.47 -6.04
N ILE A 57 6.44 -5.65 -5.35
CA ILE A 57 5.19 -6.04 -4.72
C ILE A 57 4.10 -5.11 -5.20
N SER A 58 3.01 -5.69 -5.70
CA SER A 58 1.82 -4.94 -6.08
C SER A 58 0.66 -5.32 -5.17
N SER A 59 -0.09 -4.30 -4.74
CA SER A 59 -1.32 -4.42 -3.98
C SER A 59 -2.45 -3.78 -4.76
N ASP A 60 -3.46 -4.59 -5.08
CA ASP A 60 -4.71 -4.12 -5.68
C ASP A 60 -5.70 -3.79 -4.58
N PHE A 61 -6.31 -2.61 -4.66
CA PHE A 61 -7.38 -2.20 -3.77
C PHE A 61 -8.69 -2.16 -4.52
N GLU A 62 -9.75 -2.64 -3.87
CA GLU A 62 -11.10 -2.62 -4.41
C GLU A 62 -12.08 -2.10 -3.36
N ALA A 63 -12.80 -1.04 -3.71
CA ALA A 63 -13.91 -0.51 -2.94
C ALA A 63 -15.25 -1.10 -3.41
N PRO A 64 -16.29 -1.05 -2.57
CA PRO A 64 -17.66 -1.36 -3.01
C PRO A 64 -18.09 -0.48 -4.20
N GLU A 65 -19.07 -0.94 -4.96
CA GLU A 65 -19.66 -0.17 -6.06
C GLU A 65 -20.21 1.18 -5.56
N GLY A 66 -19.97 2.26 -6.30
CA GLY A 66 -20.33 3.63 -5.91
C GLY A 66 -19.36 4.28 -4.91
N PHE A 67 -18.23 3.63 -4.61
CA PHE A 67 -17.16 4.18 -3.79
C PHE A 67 -15.84 4.22 -4.57
N ALA A 68 -15.03 5.22 -4.24
CA ALA A 68 -13.64 5.32 -4.66
C ALA A 68 -12.70 4.83 -3.55
N VAL A 69 -11.49 4.42 -3.94
CA VAL A 69 -10.39 4.17 -3.00
C VAL A 69 -9.63 5.47 -2.78
N ARG A 70 -9.56 5.92 -1.53
CA ARG A 70 -8.67 7.00 -1.08
C ARG A 70 -7.44 6.41 -0.42
N LEU A 71 -6.25 6.87 -0.80
CA LEU A 71 -4.97 6.48 -0.22
C LEU A 71 -4.15 7.73 0.16
N VAL A 72 -3.51 7.69 1.33
CA VAL A 72 -2.59 8.73 1.81
C VAL A 72 -1.38 8.08 2.49
N PHE A 73 -0.20 8.67 2.34
CA PHE A 73 1.01 8.23 3.04
C PHE A 73 1.14 8.96 4.38
N GLN A 74 1.23 8.21 5.47
CA GLN A 74 1.54 8.75 6.81
C GLN A 74 3.04 8.81 7.07
N ASP A 75 3.80 7.82 6.58
CA ASP A 75 5.26 7.84 6.58
C ASP A 75 5.77 7.37 5.21
N PHE A 76 6.86 7.97 4.74
CA PHE A 76 7.44 7.70 3.44
C PHE A 76 8.94 8.01 3.44
N ASP A 77 9.74 6.95 3.31
CA ASP A 77 11.19 6.95 3.37
C ASP A 77 11.72 5.86 2.43
N LEU A 78 11.97 6.25 1.18
CA LEU A 78 12.58 5.41 0.16
C LEU A 78 13.90 6.03 -0.31
N GLU A 79 14.76 5.21 -0.90
CA GLU A 79 15.99 5.68 -1.52
C GLU A 79 15.67 6.73 -2.62
N PRO A 80 16.20 7.97 -2.51
CA PRO A 80 15.99 8.99 -3.52
C PRO A 80 16.79 8.69 -4.79
N SER A 81 16.18 8.89 -5.96
CA SER A 81 16.89 8.82 -7.24
C SER A 81 16.25 9.72 -8.28
N GLN A 82 16.99 10.07 -9.34
CA GLN A 82 16.44 10.85 -10.44
C GLN A 82 15.24 10.13 -11.06
N ASP A 83 14.11 10.82 -11.18
CA ASP A 83 12.81 10.30 -11.64
C ASP A 83 12.35 9.01 -10.92
N CYS A 84 12.87 8.74 -9.72
CA CYS A 84 12.57 7.53 -8.95
C CYS A 84 12.81 6.22 -9.73
N ARG A 85 13.92 6.17 -10.49
CA ARG A 85 14.26 4.99 -11.33
C ARG A 85 14.81 3.81 -10.54
N GLN A 86 15.39 4.05 -9.36
CA GLN A 86 15.89 2.99 -8.48
C GLN A 86 14.72 2.40 -7.69
N ASP A 87 14.53 2.86 -6.46
CA ASP A 87 13.39 2.48 -5.63
C ASP A 87 12.21 3.40 -5.89
N SER A 88 11.02 2.81 -5.87
CA SER A 88 9.81 3.59 -6.06
C SER A 88 8.56 2.95 -5.49
N VAL A 89 7.61 3.81 -5.15
CA VAL A 89 6.19 3.48 -5.07
C VAL A 89 5.48 4.11 -6.25
N THR A 90 4.70 3.30 -6.98
CA THR A 90 3.89 3.76 -8.09
C THR A 90 2.41 3.58 -7.77
N ILE A 91 1.61 4.63 -7.96
CA ILE A 91 0.15 4.57 -7.82
C ILE A 91 -0.48 4.62 -9.21
N THR A 92 -1.35 3.66 -9.51
CA THR A 92 -2.10 3.59 -10.76
C THR A 92 -3.58 3.36 -10.51
N ALA A 93 -4.43 3.96 -11.35
CA ALA A 93 -5.86 3.70 -11.42
C ALA A 93 -6.33 3.96 -12.85
N SER A 94 -7.50 3.42 -13.21
CA SER A 94 -8.09 3.67 -14.53
C SER A 94 -8.33 5.17 -14.73
N GLY A 95 -7.83 5.72 -15.84
CA GLY A 95 -7.95 7.15 -16.15
C GLY A 95 -7.04 8.08 -15.34
N MET A 96 -6.07 7.55 -14.59
CA MET A 96 -5.02 8.34 -13.94
C MET A 96 -3.66 8.03 -14.57
N ASP A 97 -2.84 9.06 -14.78
CA ASP A 97 -1.44 8.86 -15.14
C ASP A 97 -0.68 8.20 -13.98
N PRO A 98 0.22 7.23 -14.28
CA PRO A 98 1.02 6.58 -13.26
C PRO A 98 1.92 7.59 -12.57
N ASN A 99 1.76 7.74 -11.25
CA ASN A 99 2.61 8.61 -10.46
C ASN A 99 3.64 7.78 -9.70
N ARG A 100 4.92 8.14 -9.83
CA ARG A 100 6.05 7.45 -9.21
C ARG A 100 6.71 8.33 -8.15
N PHE A 101 6.95 7.74 -6.98
CA PHE A 101 7.45 8.44 -5.80
C PHE A 101 8.63 7.72 -5.16
N CYS A 102 9.55 8.48 -4.59
CA CYS A 102 10.76 8.03 -3.88
C CYS A 102 11.33 9.18 -3.04
N GLY A 103 12.32 8.91 -2.21
CA GLY A 103 12.88 9.90 -1.29
C GLY A 103 12.13 9.94 0.04
N GLN A 104 12.39 11.01 0.79
CA GLN A 104 11.94 11.18 2.17
C GLN A 104 10.98 12.36 2.30
N GLN A 105 9.97 12.23 3.15
CA GLN A 105 9.05 13.33 3.45
C GLN A 105 9.81 14.60 3.87
N GLY A 106 9.60 15.72 3.17
CA GLY A 106 10.26 17.00 3.45
C GLY A 106 11.68 17.16 2.87
N SER A 107 12.24 16.13 2.22
CA SER A 107 13.52 16.22 1.53
C SER A 107 13.37 16.82 0.13
N PRO A 108 14.32 17.65 -0.33
CA PRO A 108 14.37 18.09 -1.74
C PRO A 108 14.92 17.00 -2.68
N LEU A 109 15.42 15.89 -2.15
CA LEU A 109 15.97 14.79 -2.93
C LEU A 109 14.88 13.75 -3.24
N GLY A 110 14.69 13.45 -4.52
CA GLY A 110 13.64 12.56 -5.00
C GLY A 110 12.31 13.29 -5.23
N SER A 111 11.22 12.53 -5.14
CA SER A 111 9.85 13.01 -5.37
C SER A 111 8.92 12.36 -4.34
N PRO A 112 8.99 12.74 -3.05
CA PRO A 112 8.11 12.18 -2.03
C PRO A 112 6.64 12.59 -2.28
N PRO A 113 5.66 11.77 -1.90
CA PRO A 113 4.24 12.06 -2.15
C PRO A 113 3.70 13.25 -1.33
N GLY A 114 4.38 13.64 -0.24
CA GLY A 114 3.91 14.72 0.62
C GLY A 114 2.66 14.32 1.42
N GLN A 115 1.80 15.28 1.74
CA GLN A 115 0.47 15.03 2.32
C GLN A 115 -0.62 14.86 1.25
N ARG A 116 -0.23 14.50 0.02
CA ARG A 116 -1.15 14.36 -1.11
C ARG A 116 -2.10 13.19 -0.86
N GLU A 117 -3.37 13.42 -1.17
CA GLU A 117 -4.39 12.38 -1.23
C GLU A 117 -4.50 11.83 -2.64
N PHE A 118 -4.55 10.51 -2.77
CA PHE A 118 -4.79 9.82 -4.02
C PHE A 118 -6.19 9.22 -3.98
N VAL A 119 -7.09 9.71 -4.82
CA VAL A 119 -8.46 9.19 -4.92
C VAL A 119 -8.65 8.60 -6.31
N SER A 120 -9.00 7.31 -6.38
CA SER A 120 -9.26 6.65 -7.65
C SER A 120 -10.55 7.19 -8.30
N PRO A 121 -10.60 7.35 -9.63
CA PRO A 121 -11.82 7.76 -10.34
C PRO A 121 -12.97 6.74 -10.24
N GLY A 122 -12.65 5.47 -10.02
CA GLY A 122 -13.63 4.40 -9.78
C GLY A 122 -13.26 3.58 -8.56
N ASN A 123 -13.75 2.35 -8.47
CA ASN A 123 -13.62 1.52 -7.27
C ASN A 123 -12.30 0.73 -7.18
N ARG A 124 -11.32 0.99 -8.05
CA ARG A 124 -10.04 0.24 -8.09
C ARG A 124 -8.83 1.17 -8.12
N LEU A 125 -7.81 0.80 -7.34
CA LEU A 125 -6.51 1.46 -7.28
C LEU A 125 -5.43 0.38 -7.13
N ARG A 126 -4.23 0.61 -7.68
CA ARG A 126 -3.08 -0.27 -7.49
C ARG A 126 -1.90 0.53 -6.96
N LEU A 127 -1.23 -0.02 -5.95
CA LEU A 127 0.06 0.45 -5.47
C LEU A 127 1.11 -0.60 -5.79
N THR A 128 2.19 -0.19 -6.45
CA THR A 128 3.34 -1.05 -6.75
C THR A 128 4.59 -0.49 -6.07
N PHE A 129 5.13 -1.24 -5.12
CA PHE A 129 6.43 -0.98 -4.50
C PHE A 129 7.52 -1.77 -5.22
N ARG A 130 8.59 -1.09 -5.63
CA ARG A 130 9.71 -1.67 -6.36
C ARG A 130 11.02 -1.22 -5.73
N ALA A 131 11.85 -2.18 -5.33
CA ALA A 131 13.18 -1.98 -4.80
C ALA A 131 14.11 -3.06 -5.40
N PRO A 132 14.65 -2.87 -6.61
CA PRO A 132 15.43 -3.89 -7.32
C PRO A 132 16.74 -4.21 -6.60
N ALA A 133 17.31 -5.39 -6.86
CA ALA A 133 18.63 -5.72 -6.35
C ALA A 133 19.70 -4.84 -7.02
N SER A 134 20.45 -4.09 -6.21
CA SER A 134 21.54 -3.25 -6.68
C SER A 134 22.88 -3.85 -6.22
N TYR A 135 23.73 -4.22 -7.19
CA TYR A 135 25.05 -4.80 -6.92
C TYR A 135 26.05 -3.80 -6.33
N GLN A 136 25.77 -2.51 -6.49
CA GLN A 136 26.70 -1.41 -6.20
C GLN A 136 26.31 -0.63 -4.95
N ASP A 137 25.16 -0.93 -4.36
CA ASP A 137 24.59 -0.13 -3.31
C ASP A 137 24.94 -0.71 -1.94
N ARG A 138 25.99 -0.16 -1.33
CA ARG A 138 26.38 -0.49 0.06
C ARG A 138 25.47 0.19 1.11
N THR A 139 24.43 0.89 0.68
CA THR A 139 23.39 1.56 1.48
C THR A 139 22.14 0.70 1.66
N THR A 140 22.27 -0.63 1.54
CA THR A 140 21.26 -1.59 1.95
C THR A 140 21.06 -1.50 3.48
N GLY A 141 20.10 -0.67 3.91
CA GLY A 141 19.65 -0.64 5.32
C GLY A 141 19.35 0.71 5.96
N LEU A 142 19.18 1.81 5.20
CA LEU A 142 18.77 3.10 5.81
C LEU A 142 17.28 3.41 5.73
N HIS A 143 16.59 2.93 4.69
CA HIS A 143 15.25 3.43 4.35
C HIS A 143 14.16 2.50 4.88
N ARG A 144 13.27 3.04 5.72
CA ARG A 144 12.21 2.29 6.43
C ARG A 144 11.07 1.85 5.52
N GLY A 145 10.91 2.49 4.38
CA GLY A 145 9.85 2.22 3.42
C GLY A 145 8.65 3.13 3.62
N PHE A 146 7.44 2.58 3.70
CA PHE A 146 6.23 3.41 3.80
C PHE A 146 5.17 2.83 4.73
N LEU A 147 4.35 3.74 5.26
CA LEU A 147 3.07 3.47 5.89
C LEU A 147 2.00 4.28 5.16
N ALA A 148 1.09 3.58 4.48
CA ALA A 148 -0.06 4.15 3.81
C ALA A 148 -1.36 3.81 4.55
N LEU A 149 -2.30 4.73 4.53
CA LEU A 149 -3.69 4.51 4.90
C LEU A 149 -4.55 4.47 3.65
N TYR A 150 -5.41 3.46 3.53
CA TYR A 150 -6.41 3.35 2.48
C TYR A 150 -7.81 3.19 3.07
N GLN A 151 -8.82 3.68 2.36
CA GLN A 151 -10.23 3.55 2.74
C GLN A 151 -11.14 3.74 1.51
N ALA A 152 -12.37 3.21 1.61
CA ALA A 152 -13.45 3.52 0.69
C ALA A 152 -14.08 4.86 1.05
N VAL A 153 -14.18 5.76 0.08
CA VAL A 153 -14.87 7.03 0.20
C VAL A 153 -16.01 7.08 -0.81
N GLY A 154 -17.18 7.53 -0.39
CA GLY A 154 -18.32 7.61 -1.31
C GLY A 154 -17.98 8.53 -2.49
N GLU A 155 -18.38 8.13 -3.70
CA GLU A 155 -18.15 8.90 -4.94
C GLU A 155 -18.78 10.32 -4.89
N CYS A 156 -19.64 10.57 -3.90
CA CYS A 156 -20.24 11.87 -3.59
C CYS A 156 -19.22 13.01 -3.34
N LEU A 157 -17.96 12.68 -3.02
CA LEU A 157 -16.92 13.67 -2.67
C LEU A 157 -16.08 14.19 -3.84
N SER A 158 -16.08 13.55 -5.02
CA SER A 158 -15.23 13.99 -6.15
C SER A 158 -15.95 14.94 -7.12
N ARG A 159 -17.28 14.93 -7.11
CA ARG A 159 -18.12 15.79 -7.94
C ARG A 159 -19.36 16.17 -7.15
N GLY A 160 -19.44 17.44 -6.71
CA GLY A 160 -20.55 17.97 -5.93
C GLY A 160 -21.90 17.53 -6.47
N CYS A 161 -22.52 16.56 -5.80
CA CYS A 161 -23.89 16.10 -6.05
C CYS A 161 -24.47 15.54 -4.76
N SER A 162 -25.62 16.09 -4.40
CA SER A 162 -26.38 15.92 -3.18
C SER A 162 -27.09 14.56 -3.08
N LEU A 163 -26.35 13.45 -2.99
CA LEU A 163 -26.92 12.13 -2.64
C LEU A 163 -25.87 11.29 -1.89
N CYS A 164 -25.82 11.42 -0.57
CA CYS A 164 -25.24 10.37 0.25
C CYS A 164 -26.14 9.12 0.12
N PRO A 165 -25.61 7.93 -0.22
CA PRO A 165 -26.33 6.70 0.00
C PRO A 165 -26.57 6.57 1.50
N ARG A 166 -27.83 6.35 1.88
CA ARG A 166 -28.27 6.16 3.26
C ARG A 166 -27.39 5.12 3.97
N PRO A 167 -27.11 5.27 5.28
CA PRO A 167 -26.49 4.21 6.06
C PRO A 167 -27.33 2.94 5.93
N TRP A 168 -26.71 1.83 5.55
CA TRP A 168 -27.32 0.51 5.59
C TRP A 168 -27.85 0.25 7.00
N PRO A 169 -29.00 -0.42 7.19
CA PRO A 169 -29.53 -0.64 8.53
C PRO A 169 -28.51 -1.43 9.34
N LEU A 170 -28.19 -0.89 10.52
CA LEU A 170 -27.54 -1.65 11.57
C LEU A 170 -28.43 -2.88 11.83
N VAL A 171 -27.87 -4.07 11.62
CA VAL A 171 -28.51 -5.31 12.06
C VAL A 171 -28.46 -5.29 13.59
N SER A 172 -29.64 -5.17 14.20
CA SER A 172 -29.88 -5.29 15.64
C SER A 172 -29.56 -6.68 16.18
#